data_AF-A0A3M1ERC1-F1
#
_entry.id   AF-A0A3M1ERC1-F1
#
_cell.length_a   1.000
_cell.length_b   1.000
_cell.length_c   1.000
_cell.angle_alpha   90.00
_cell.angle_beta   90.00
_cell.angle_gamma   90.00
#
_symmetry.space_group_name_H-M   'P 1'
#
loop_
_entity.id
_entity.type
_entity.pdbx_description
1 polymer ?
#
loop_
_entity_poly.entity_id
_entity_poly.type
_entity_poly.pdbx_seq_one_letter_code
_entity_poly.pdbx_strand_id
1 'polypeptide(L)'
;MLEKMTTNGSQNSAVTVSAHELQNLLCVIIAEAQLLQLNHAADDPDYRSALAIERAGRRLEALLYRLIATWGTEADHIGQGEAAVPQNTDAGPHAIMKGTGA
;
A
#
# COMPACT_ATOMS: atom_id res chain seq x y z
N MET A 1 -28.37 -3.21 15.46
CA MET A 1 -27.05 -3.08 16.08
C MET A 1 -26.04 -3.05 14.93
N LEU A 2 -25.74 -1.85 14.42
CA LEU A 2 -25.06 -1.60 13.14
C LEU A 2 -23.97 -0.56 13.38
N GLU A 3 -22.87 -0.97 13.98
CA GLU A 3 -21.66 -0.14 14.13
C GLU A 3 -20.45 -1.05 14.13
N LYS A 4 -19.87 -1.27 12.94
CA LYS A 4 -18.49 -1.75 12.73
C LYS A 4 -18.23 -1.87 11.22
N MET A 5 -18.17 -0.75 10.50
CA MET A 5 -17.79 -0.83 9.08
C MET A 5 -17.15 0.42 8.47
N THR A 6 -16.58 1.33 9.26
CA THR A 6 -16.02 2.59 8.74
C THR A 6 -14.54 2.84 9.05
N THR A 7 -13.88 2.01 9.85
CA THR A 7 -12.50 2.28 10.28
C THR A 7 -11.43 1.94 9.23
N ASN A 8 -11.65 0.96 8.35
CA ASN A 8 -10.60 0.50 7.43
C ASN A 8 -10.41 1.43 6.21
N GLY A 9 -11.49 2.03 5.68
CA GLY A 9 -11.39 2.93 4.52
C GLY A 9 -10.76 4.30 4.82
N SER A 10 -10.97 4.82 6.03
CA SER A 10 -10.42 6.11 6.46
C SER A 10 -8.92 6.04 6.80
N GLN A 11 -8.47 4.94 7.42
CA GLN A 11 -7.06 4.75 7.78
C GLN A 11 -6.15 4.60 6.55
N ASN A 12 -6.59 3.87 5.52
CA ASN A 12 -5.83 3.72 4.28
C ASN A 12 -5.65 5.05 3.52
N SER A 13 -6.66 5.92 3.55
CA SER A 13 -6.56 7.25 2.96
C SER A 13 -5.59 8.15 3.74
N ALA A 14 -5.68 8.18 5.08
CA ALA A 14 -4.79 8.98 5.92
C ALA A 14 -3.32 8.54 5.83
N VAL A 15 -3.07 7.23 5.78
CA VAL A 15 -1.75 6.63 5.59
C VAL A 15 -1.13 7.04 4.25
N THR A 16 -1.92 6.97 3.18
CA THR A 16 -1.43 7.29 1.82
C THR A 16 -1.14 8.79 1.67
N VAL A 17 -2.00 9.65 2.23
CA VAL A 17 -1.78 11.11 2.25
C VAL A 17 -0.54 11.46 3.07
N SER A 18 -0.39 10.89 4.27
CA SER A 18 0.79 11.11 5.12
C SER A 18 2.09 10.63 4.44
N ALA A 19 2.03 9.50 3.74
CA ALA A 19 3.15 8.99 2.97
C ALA A 19 3.56 9.95 1.83
N HIS A 20 2.59 10.51 1.11
CA HIS A 20 2.84 11.47 0.04
C HIS A 20 3.46 12.77 0.58
N GLU A 21 2.96 13.29 1.70
CA GLU A 21 3.54 14.47 2.36
C GLU A 21 4.97 14.21 2.83
N LEU A 22 5.24 13.06 3.46
CA LEU A 22 6.58 12.66 3.87
C LEU A 22 7.52 12.53 2.67
N GLN A 23 7.05 11.96 1.56
CA GLN A 23 7.84 11.84 0.33
C GLN A 23 8.22 13.22 -0.24
N ASN A 24 7.29 14.17 -0.23
CA ASN A 24 7.57 15.54 -0.69
C ASN A 24 8.63 16.23 0.18
N LEU A 25 8.53 16.10 1.50
CA LEU A 25 9.51 16.67 2.43
C LEU A 25 10.89 16.02 2.27
N LEU A 26 10.96 14.70 2.09
CA LEU A 26 12.21 14.00 1.82
C LEU A 26 12.87 14.45 0.53
N CYS A 27 12.08 14.69 -0.51
CA CYS A 27 12.57 15.19 -1.79
C CYS A 27 13.26 16.56 -1.62
N VAL A 28 12.65 17.47 -0.86
CA VAL A 28 13.22 18.79 -0.56
C VAL A 28 14.54 18.66 0.20
N ILE A 29 14.58 17.85 1.27
CA ILE A 29 15.80 17.66 2.08
C ILE A 29 16.95 17.09 1.23
N ILE A 30 16.67 16.10 0.37
CA ILE A 30 17.67 15.52 -0.53
C ILE A 30 18.16 16.58 -1.52
N ALA A 31 17.26 17.37 -2.11
CA ALA A 31 17.63 18.42 -3.06
C ALA A 31 18.50 19.50 -2.41
N GLU A 32 18.17 19.94 -1.18
CA GLU A 32 18.99 20.90 -0.43
C GLU A 32 20.38 20.33 -0.10
N ALA A 33 20.46 19.05 0.30
CA ALA A 33 21.74 18.38 0.53
C ALA A 33 22.58 18.28 -0.75
N GLN A 34 21.95 18.08 -1.92
CA GLN A 34 22.65 18.07 -3.20
C GLN A 34 23.13 19.47 -3.60
N LEU A 35 22.32 20.51 -3.34
CA LEU A 35 22.74 21.90 -3.56
C LEU A 35 23.93 22.29 -2.68
N LEU A 36 23.93 21.88 -1.41
CA LEU A 36 25.08 22.06 -0.52
C LEU A 36 26.33 21.36 -1.08
N GLN A 37 26.21 20.12 -1.55
CA GLN A 37 27.33 19.40 -2.17
C GLN A 37 27.90 20.11 -3.40
N LEU A 38 27.08 20.81 -4.19
CA LEU A 38 27.55 21.57 -5.36
C LEU A 38 28.30 22.86 -4.98
N ASN A 39 28.04 23.40 -3.78
CA ASN A 39 28.64 24.66 -3.30
C ASN A 39 29.93 24.45 -2.49
N HIS A 40 30.27 23.20 -2.15
CA HIS A 40 31.44 22.87 -1.32
C HIS A 40 32.39 21.91 -2.06
N ALA A 41 33.68 22.03 -1.78
CA ALA A 41 34.69 21.11 -2.31
C ALA A 41 34.56 19.72 -1.65
N ALA A 42 34.99 18.65 -2.33
CA ALA A 42 34.79 17.28 -1.85
C ALA A 42 35.52 16.95 -0.53
N ASP A 43 36.57 17.70 -0.20
CA ASP A 43 37.34 17.62 1.04
C ASP A 43 36.76 18.49 2.18
N ASP A 44 35.76 19.32 1.88
CA ASP A 44 35.07 20.17 2.85
C ASP A 44 34.23 19.30 3.84
N PRO A 45 34.34 19.52 5.17
CA PRO A 45 33.45 18.91 6.15
C PRO A 45 31.95 19.09 5.86
N ASP A 46 31.55 20.22 5.27
CA ASP A 46 30.16 20.51 4.93
C ASP A 46 29.68 19.66 3.75
N TYR A 47 30.54 19.41 2.75
CA TYR A 47 30.27 18.46 1.67
C TYR A 47 30.01 17.06 2.24
N ARG A 48 30.86 16.60 3.18
CA ARG A 48 30.71 15.26 3.80
C ARG A 48 29.43 15.15 4.62
N SER A 49 29.05 16.23 5.31
CA SER A 49 27.80 16.30 6.08
C SER A 49 26.58 16.26 5.17
N ALA A 50 26.60 17.04 4.09
CA ALA A 50 25.54 17.05 3.08
C ALA A 50 25.40 15.68 2.39
N LEU A 51 26.51 15.02 2.06
CA LEU A 51 26.52 13.65 1.52
C LEU A 51 25.93 12.62 2.51
N ALA A 52 26.19 12.79 3.82
CA ALA A 52 25.60 11.92 4.84
C ALA A 52 24.08 12.12 4.95
N ILE A 53 23.61 13.36 4.88
CA ILE A 53 22.18 13.71 4.87
C ILE A 53 21.49 13.11 3.63
N GLU A 54 22.06 13.27 2.44
CA GLU A 54 21.51 12.67 1.22
C GLU A 54 21.38 11.14 1.37
N ARG A 55 22.44 10.47 1.83
CA ARG A 55 22.43 9.01 2.02
C ARG A 55 21.40 8.55 3.05
N ALA A 56 21.22 9.30 4.13
CA ALA A 56 20.20 9.03 5.14
C ALA A 56 18.79 9.23 4.55
N GLY A 57 18.57 10.31 3.80
CA GLY A 57 17.31 10.60 3.11
C GLY A 57 16.92 9.49 2.14
N ARG A 58 17.86 9.02 1.31
CA ARG A 58 17.63 7.89 0.37
C ARG A 58 17.27 6.58 1.08
N ARG A 59 17.87 6.30 2.24
CA ARG A 59 17.52 5.12 3.05
C ARG A 59 16.12 5.25 3.62
N LEU A 60 15.75 6.44 4.09
CA LEU A 60 14.43 6.71 4.64
C LEU A 60 13.34 6.62 3.57
N GLU A 61 13.59 7.13 2.37
CA GLU A 61 12.74 6.96 1.19
C GLU A 61 12.48 5.47 0.90
N ALA A 62 13.52 4.64 0.87
CA ALA A 62 13.36 3.19 0.67
C ALA A 62 12.53 2.50 1.78
N LEU A 63 12.70 2.93 3.04
CA LEU A 63 11.90 2.41 4.16
C LEU A 63 10.44 2.85 4.07
N LEU A 64 10.17 4.08 3.64
CA LEU A 64 8.82 4.60 3.42
C LEU A 64 8.09 3.79 2.35
N TYR A 65 8.73 3.54 1.20
CA TYR A 65 8.16 2.69 0.16
C TYR A 65 7.86 1.27 0.65
N ARG A 66 8.76 0.69 1.44
CA ARG A 66 8.53 -0.64 2.03
C ARG A 66 7.34 -0.63 2.99
N LEU A 67 7.20 0.40 3.82
CA LEU A 67 6.10 0.54 4.77
C LEU A 67 4.74 0.66 4.05
N ILE A 68 4.68 1.50 3.02
CA ILE A 68 3.49 1.66 2.18
C ILE A 68 3.13 0.33 1.51
N ALA A 69 4.12 -0.39 0.97
CA ALA A 69 3.90 -1.69 0.33
C ALA A 69 3.35 -2.72 1.33
N THR A 70 3.89 -2.79 2.55
CA THR A 70 3.39 -3.71 3.58
C THR A 70 1.95 -3.41 3.98
N TRP A 71 1.59 -2.14 4.15
CA TRP A 71 0.22 -1.73 4.48
C TRP A 71 -0.74 -1.93 3.30
N GLY A 72 -0.29 -1.74 2.06
CA GLY A 72 -1.05 -2.07 0.86
C GLY A 72 -1.36 -3.56 0.74
N THR A 73 -0.39 -4.44 1.07
CA THR A 73 -0.58 -5.90 1.01
C THR A 73 -1.52 -6.44 2.08
N GLU A 74 -1.60 -5.81 3.26
CA GLU A 74 -2.53 -6.20 4.33
C GLU A 74 -3.99 -5.87 3.97
N ALA A 75 -4.22 -4.80 3.20
CA ALA A 75 -5.55 -4.43 2.73
C ALA A 75 -6.13 -5.43 1.71
N ASP A 76 -5.30 -5.99 0.83
CA ASP A 76 -5.74 -6.97 -0.18
C ASP A 76 -6.09 -8.35 0.43
N HIS A 77 -5.44 -8.75 1.53
CA HIS A 77 -5.72 -10.04 2.19
C HIS A 77 -7.03 -10.04 2.98
N ILE A 78 -7.50 -8.87 3.44
CA ILE A 78 -8.76 -8.75 4.17
C ILE A 78 -9.97 -8.68 3.21
N GLY A 79 -9.75 -8.36 1.92
CA GLY A 79 -10.80 -8.25 0.90
C GLY A 79 -11.18 -9.55 0.17
N GLN A 80 -10.42 -10.64 0.32
CA GLN A 80 -10.67 -11.91 -0.40
C GLN A 80 -11.34 -13.01 0.47
N GLY A 81 -11.78 -12.66 1.68
CA GLY A 81 -12.34 -13.60 2.65
C GLY A 81 -13.80 -14.01 2.48
N GLU A 82 -14.46 -13.77 1.34
CA GLU A 82 -15.87 -14.15 1.17
C GLU A 82 -16.24 -14.54 -0.28
N ALA A 83 -15.73 -15.69 -0.74
CA ALA A 83 -16.36 -16.48 -1.80
C ALA A 83 -15.87 -17.93 -1.79
N ALA A 84 -16.03 -18.63 -0.67
CA ALA A 84 -16.01 -20.09 -0.67
C ALA A 84 -17.46 -20.61 -0.62
N VAL A 85 -18.12 -20.68 -1.78
CA VAL A 85 -19.27 -21.56 -1.96
C VAL A 85 -18.90 -22.58 -3.03
N PRO A 86 -18.57 -23.84 -2.67
CA PRO A 86 -18.51 -24.90 -3.65
C PRO A 86 -19.92 -25.11 -4.21
N GLN A 87 -20.15 -24.69 -5.45
CA GLN A 87 -21.33 -25.10 -6.22
C GLN A 87 -21.19 -26.59 -6.52
N ASN A 88 -21.74 -27.43 -5.66
CA ASN A 88 -22.05 -28.81 -5.98
C ASN A 88 -23.57 -28.98 -5.91
N THR A 89 -24.24 -28.69 -7.01
CA THR A 89 -25.60 -29.19 -7.25
C THR A 89 -25.60 -29.85 -8.61
N ASP A 90 -25.40 -31.16 -8.54
CA ASP A 90 -25.72 -32.16 -9.54
C ASP A 90 -27.17 -31.93 -10.05
N ALA A 91 -27.29 -31.33 -11.22
CA ALA A 91 -28.57 -31.13 -11.89
C ALA A 91 -28.85 -32.36 -12.79
N GLY A 92 -29.33 -33.43 -12.18
CA GLY A 92 -30.03 -34.49 -12.90
C GLY A 92 -31.40 -33.99 -13.41
N PRO A 93 -31.81 -34.29 -14.66
CA PRO A 93 -33.06 -33.76 -15.20
C PRO A 93 -34.28 -34.51 -14.65
N HIS A 94 -35.14 -33.80 -13.90
CA HIS A 94 -36.50 -34.26 -13.63
C HIS A 94 -37.40 -33.97 -14.83
N ALA A 95 -37.86 -35.02 -15.51
CA ALA A 95 -39.07 -34.98 -16.33
C ALA A 95 -40.05 -36.05 -15.84
N ILE A 96 -41.00 -35.63 -14.99
CA ILE A 96 -42.22 -36.37 -14.71
C ILE A 96 -43.36 -35.61 -15.40
N MET A 97 -43.97 -36.16 -16.44
CA MET A 97 -45.36 -35.82 -16.78
C MET A 97 -46.09 -36.95 -17.54
N LYS A 98 -47.02 -37.58 -16.81
CA LYS A 98 -48.37 -38.09 -17.15
C LYS A 98 -48.60 -39.04 -18.34
N GLY A 99 -49.20 -40.18 -18.01
CA GLY A 99 -50.05 -41.00 -18.89
C GLY A 99 -50.83 -42.05 -18.11
N THR A 100 -52.03 -41.71 -17.64
CA THR A 100 -53.06 -42.68 -17.20
C THR A 100 -53.95 -43.00 -18.41
N GLY A 101 -54.20 -44.29 -18.68
CA GLY A 101 -55.21 -44.74 -19.64
C GLY A 101 -55.21 -46.27 -19.73
N ALA A 102 -56.40 -46.85 -19.60
CA ALA A 102 -56.73 -48.27 -19.45
C ALA A 102 -56.19 -49.22 -20.54
#